data_AF-A0A521K910-F1
#
_entry.id   AF-A0A521K910-F1
#
_cell.length_a   1.000
_cell.length_b   1.000
_cell.length_c   1.000
_cell.angle_alpha   90.00
_cell.angle_beta   90.00
_cell.angle_gamma   90.00
#
_symmetry.space_group_name_H-M   'P 1'
#
loop_
_entity.id
_entity.type
_entity.pdbx_description
1 polymer ?
#
loop_
_entity_poly.entity_id
_entity_poly.type
_entity_poly.pdbx_seq_one_letter_code
_entity_poly.pdbx_strand_id
1 'polypeptide(L)'
;MSRTRKGDDPTTSPGAPAWAALESALVDALPGFELLGRDLELSNSEHADIVGVDGHGRLTLVLDAGGEGEEPVLRALDALAFARRNGDALARHFESTRVRGELTPRVLLVAEGFSRKLIERMVPLAGHGVDLFELRELRTRERATTWLAAAQPIESAAGAPPISEETFVSALDPRLREIACALLAKVRRLDPEVEVVATRRSVAWRHAGQPLGRIENNDGRLYSAAAPRHDTRALESAGDGERFLEALLGRFVELLGHGASVSRAEPDDVSANLPVGLAASAAFGAAPTALRFDAPRPAGAKLGATPSLTQDEYDAFHEQR
;
A
#
# COMPACT_ATOMS: atom_id res chain seq x y z
N MET A 1 -42.92 34.18 32.86
CA MET A 1 -41.81 34.34 31.89
C MET A 1 -41.10 33.00 31.77
N SER A 2 -41.62 32.14 30.89
CA SER A 2 -41.12 30.78 30.67
C SER A 2 -40.20 30.79 29.46
N ARG A 3 -38.92 30.44 29.65
CA ARG A 3 -37.98 30.23 28.55
C ARG A 3 -38.11 28.79 28.07
N THR A 4 -38.67 28.62 26.89
CA THR A 4 -38.75 27.37 26.14
C THR A 4 -37.32 26.95 25.75
N ARG A 5 -36.88 25.79 26.24
CA ARG A 5 -35.67 25.11 25.76
C ARG A 5 -35.88 24.75 24.28
N LYS A 6 -35.03 25.33 23.43
CA LYS A 6 -34.84 24.95 22.02
C LYS A 6 -34.33 23.51 22.03
N GLY A 7 -35.10 22.60 21.44
CA GLY A 7 -34.77 21.18 21.40
C GLY A 7 -33.47 20.95 20.65
N ASP A 8 -32.60 20.14 21.27
CA ASP A 8 -31.54 19.43 20.59
C ASP A 8 -32.21 18.45 19.61
N ASP A 9 -31.97 18.65 18.32
CA ASP A 9 -32.36 17.68 17.29
C ASP A 9 -31.54 16.41 17.52
N PRO A 10 -32.18 15.24 17.70
CA PRO A 10 -31.46 13.98 17.83
C PRO A 10 -30.80 13.68 16.49
N THR A 11 -29.47 13.80 16.46
CA THR A 11 -28.54 12.98 15.68
C THR A 11 -29.22 12.16 14.60
N THR A 12 -29.38 12.75 13.41
CA THR A 12 -29.55 11.98 12.17
C THR A 12 -28.44 10.94 12.18
N SER A 13 -28.76 9.67 12.42
CA SER A 13 -27.78 8.59 12.35
C SER A 13 -27.02 8.74 11.04
N PRO A 14 -25.70 9.01 11.07
CA PRO A 14 -24.92 9.13 9.86
C PRO A 14 -25.00 7.81 9.09
N GLY A 15 -25.20 7.93 7.78
CA GLY A 15 -25.77 6.91 6.93
C GLY A 15 -25.10 5.54 6.97
N ALA A 16 -25.88 4.52 7.33
CA ALA A 16 -25.61 3.11 7.05
C ALA A 16 -25.15 2.79 5.60
N PRO A 17 -25.54 3.51 4.51
CA PRO A 17 -25.00 3.24 3.18
C PRO A 17 -23.52 3.63 2.97
N ALA A 18 -22.93 4.51 3.79
CA ALA A 18 -21.55 4.96 3.59
C ALA A 18 -20.52 3.86 3.91
N TRP A 19 -20.78 3.05 4.94
CA TRP A 19 -19.84 2.04 5.42
C TRP A 19 -19.66 0.86 4.48
N ALA A 20 -20.75 0.39 3.86
CA ALA A 20 -20.68 -0.71 2.89
C ALA A 20 -19.84 -0.33 1.65
N ALA A 21 -19.93 0.94 1.23
CA ALA A 21 -19.12 1.46 0.13
C ALA A 21 -17.63 1.54 0.52
N LEU A 22 -17.32 2.02 1.73
CA LEU A 22 -15.95 2.06 2.23
C LEU A 22 -15.35 0.66 2.38
N GLU A 23 -16.11 -0.30 2.92
CA GLU A 23 -15.66 -1.70 3.06
C GLU A 23 -15.36 -2.33 1.70
N SER A 24 -16.23 -2.16 0.70
CA SER A 24 -15.96 -2.61 -0.67
C SER A 24 -14.69 -1.97 -1.23
N ALA A 25 -14.52 -0.66 -1.02
CA ALA A 25 -13.35 0.07 -1.50
C ALA A 25 -12.04 -0.36 -0.80
N LEU A 26 -12.11 -0.78 0.47
CA LEU A 26 -10.98 -1.35 1.21
C LEU A 26 -10.57 -2.70 0.65
N VAL A 27 -11.51 -3.59 0.35
CA VAL A 27 -11.23 -4.90 -0.24
C VAL A 27 -10.53 -4.75 -1.60
N ASP A 28 -10.97 -3.79 -2.41
CA ASP A 28 -10.37 -3.51 -3.71
C ASP A 28 -8.95 -2.89 -3.57
N ALA A 29 -8.76 -1.98 -2.61
CA ALA A 29 -7.48 -1.30 -2.41
C ALA A 29 -6.43 -2.15 -1.66
N LEU A 30 -6.87 -3.11 -0.86
CA LEU A 30 -6.04 -3.93 0.02
C LEU A 30 -6.28 -5.42 -0.29
N PRO A 31 -5.51 -6.01 -1.22
CA PRO A 31 -5.67 -7.42 -1.56
C PRO A 31 -5.62 -8.33 -0.33
N GLY A 32 -6.66 -9.15 -0.17
CA GLY A 32 -6.78 -10.09 0.95
C GLY A 32 -7.22 -9.48 2.27
N PHE A 33 -7.71 -8.23 2.27
CA PHE A 33 -8.29 -7.59 3.44
C PHE A 33 -9.52 -8.34 3.96
N GLU A 34 -9.57 -8.52 5.27
CA GLU A 34 -10.68 -9.13 6.00
C GLU A 34 -11.13 -8.20 7.13
N LEU A 35 -12.44 -7.90 7.15
CA LEU A 35 -13.06 -7.12 8.21
C LEU A 35 -13.17 -7.94 9.50
N LEU A 36 -12.62 -7.43 10.59
CA LEU A 36 -12.71 -8.04 11.92
C LEU A 36 -13.79 -7.39 12.79
N GLY A 37 -13.96 -6.07 12.67
CA GLY A 37 -14.91 -5.32 13.49
C GLY A 37 -15.10 -3.88 13.01
N ARG A 38 -16.07 -3.21 13.62
CA ARG A 38 -16.39 -1.79 13.39
C ARG A 38 -16.45 -1.07 14.72
N ASP A 39 -16.31 0.26 14.68
CA ASP A 39 -16.48 1.16 15.82
C ASP A 39 -15.64 0.72 17.05
N LEU A 40 -14.37 0.37 16.83
CA LEU A 40 -13.47 0.00 17.92
C LEU A 40 -13.11 1.24 18.72
N GLU A 41 -13.58 1.30 19.97
CA GLU A 41 -13.14 2.30 20.93
C GLU A 41 -11.67 2.09 21.29
N LEU A 42 -10.89 3.15 21.12
CA LEU A 42 -9.49 3.24 21.50
C LEU A 42 -9.39 3.89 22.89
N SER A 43 -8.15 4.08 23.37
CA SER A 43 -7.95 4.87 24.59
C SER A 43 -8.35 6.34 24.36
N ASN A 44 -8.85 7.03 25.40
CA ASN A 44 -9.21 8.45 25.38
C ASN A 44 -10.42 8.86 24.51
N SER A 45 -11.40 7.96 24.35
CA SER A 45 -12.64 8.23 23.58
C SER A 45 -12.42 8.42 22.08
N GLU A 46 -11.24 8.09 21.56
CA GLU A 46 -11.05 7.94 20.13
C GLU A 46 -11.67 6.63 19.64
N HIS A 47 -12.06 6.57 18.38
CA HIS A 47 -12.56 5.34 17.76
C HIS A 47 -11.86 5.11 16.42
N ALA A 48 -11.69 3.83 16.10
CA ALA A 48 -11.40 3.37 14.75
C ALA A 48 -12.69 2.82 14.12
N ASP A 49 -13.07 3.38 12.99
CA ASP A 49 -14.34 3.07 12.31
C ASP A 49 -14.36 1.62 11.80
N ILE A 50 -13.22 1.16 11.26
CA ILE A 50 -13.05 -0.21 10.79
C ILE A 50 -11.76 -0.81 11.33
N VAL A 51 -11.84 -2.08 11.73
CA VAL A 51 -10.70 -2.92 12.10
C VAL A 51 -10.66 -4.11 11.17
N GLY A 52 -9.51 -4.36 10.56
CA GLY A 52 -9.32 -5.49 9.67
C GLY A 52 -7.90 -6.06 9.71
N VAL A 53 -7.68 -7.06 8.88
CA VAL A 53 -6.38 -7.66 8.64
C VAL A 53 -6.10 -7.70 7.15
N ASP A 54 -4.93 -7.24 6.71
CA ASP A 54 -4.57 -7.25 5.28
C ASP A 54 -4.13 -8.64 4.78
N GLY A 55 -3.87 -8.77 3.48
CA GLY A 55 -3.40 -10.03 2.89
C GLY A 55 -2.04 -10.52 3.43
N HIS A 56 -1.29 -9.67 4.13
CA HIS A 56 -0.03 -10.03 4.77
C HIS A 56 -0.18 -10.43 6.24
N GLY A 57 -1.36 -10.27 6.83
CA GLY A 57 -1.62 -10.54 8.24
C GLY A 57 -1.40 -9.33 9.16
N ARG A 58 -1.22 -8.11 8.60
CA ARG A 58 -1.06 -6.90 9.41
C ARG A 58 -2.42 -6.43 9.93
N LEU A 59 -2.50 -6.19 11.22
CA LEU A 59 -3.65 -5.49 11.81
C LEU A 59 -3.76 -4.09 11.21
N THR A 60 -4.92 -3.77 10.66
CA THR A 60 -5.20 -2.51 9.96
C THR A 60 -6.37 -1.81 10.63
N LEU A 61 -6.14 -0.58 11.11
CA LEU A 61 -7.18 0.32 11.63
C LEU A 61 -7.50 1.36 10.56
N VAL A 62 -8.78 1.66 10.35
CA VAL A 62 -9.23 2.70 9.42
C VAL A 62 -9.93 3.78 10.22
N LEU A 63 -9.50 5.02 10.03
CA LEU A 63 -10.09 6.19 10.64
C LEU A 63 -10.67 7.09 9.55
N ASP A 64 -11.95 7.43 9.65
CA ASP A 64 -12.56 8.51 8.90
C ASP A 64 -12.06 9.85 9.47
N ALA A 65 -11.36 10.59 8.61
CA ALA A 65 -10.73 11.85 8.93
C ALA A 65 -11.45 12.98 8.18
N GLY A 66 -11.84 14.02 8.92
CA GLY A 66 -12.03 15.32 8.31
C GLY A 66 -10.71 15.73 7.66
N GLY A 67 -10.68 15.89 6.35
CA GLY A 67 -9.46 16.05 5.54
C GLY A 67 -8.60 17.28 5.81
N GLU A 68 -8.82 18.01 6.90
CA GLU A 68 -8.16 19.25 7.25
C GLU A 68 -7.69 19.26 8.71
N GLY A 69 -6.78 20.18 9.03
CA GLY A 69 -6.29 20.37 10.40
C GLY A 69 -5.13 19.44 10.80
N GLU A 70 -4.83 19.44 12.10
CA GLU A 70 -3.75 18.63 12.71
C GLU A 70 -4.29 17.40 13.44
N GLU A 71 -5.56 17.44 13.79
CA GLU A 71 -6.24 16.38 14.54
C GLU A 71 -6.12 14.99 13.89
N PRO A 72 -6.27 14.82 12.56
CA PRO A 72 -6.12 13.50 11.94
C PRO A 72 -4.73 12.88 12.13
N VAL A 73 -3.69 13.72 12.21
CA VAL A 73 -2.31 13.25 12.41
C VAL A 73 -2.16 12.66 13.81
N LEU A 74 -2.65 13.36 14.83
CA LEU A 74 -2.58 12.92 16.22
C LEU A 74 -3.38 11.64 16.42
N ARG A 75 -4.64 11.62 15.95
CA ARG A 75 -5.50 10.42 15.98
C ARG A 75 -4.84 9.21 15.32
N ALA A 76 -4.19 9.40 14.17
CA ALA A 76 -3.50 8.28 13.50
C ALA A 76 -2.32 7.75 14.31
N LEU A 77 -1.54 8.64 14.93
CA LEU A 77 -0.39 8.26 15.76
C LEU A 77 -0.84 7.55 17.04
N ASP A 78 -1.91 8.03 17.67
CA ASP A 78 -2.48 7.42 18.87
C ASP A 78 -3.09 6.06 18.57
N ALA A 79 -3.84 5.92 17.47
CA ALA A 79 -4.33 4.63 16.98
C ALA A 79 -3.20 3.64 16.67
N LEU A 80 -2.12 4.11 16.01
CA LEU A 80 -0.97 3.27 15.70
C LEU A 80 -0.26 2.81 16.97
N ALA A 81 -0.07 3.71 17.94
CA ALA A 81 0.54 3.40 19.21
C ALA A 81 -0.32 2.43 20.03
N PHE A 82 -1.66 2.60 20.00
CA PHE A 82 -2.61 1.67 20.61
C PHE A 82 -2.52 0.28 19.98
N ALA A 83 -2.55 0.18 18.64
CA ALA A 83 -2.46 -1.08 17.92
C ALA A 83 -1.15 -1.82 18.23
N ARG A 84 -0.02 -1.10 18.31
CA ARG A 84 1.29 -1.68 18.65
C ARG A 84 1.33 -2.25 20.07
N ARG A 85 0.72 -1.57 21.04
CA ARG A 85 0.69 -2.03 22.44
C ARG A 85 -0.28 -3.20 22.66
N ASN A 86 -1.37 -3.24 21.90
CA ASN A 86 -2.49 -4.14 22.15
C ASN A 86 -2.71 -5.19 21.05
N GLY A 87 -1.80 -5.34 20.09
CA GLY A 87 -1.96 -6.20 18.92
C GLY A 87 -2.41 -7.63 19.25
N ASP A 88 -1.72 -8.29 20.18
CA ASP A 88 -2.05 -9.67 20.62
C ASP A 88 -3.39 -9.76 21.36
N ALA A 89 -3.79 -8.69 22.06
CA ALA A 89 -5.09 -8.63 22.73
C ALA A 89 -6.21 -8.44 21.69
N LEU A 90 -6.01 -7.56 20.70
CA LEU A 90 -6.95 -7.33 19.61
C LEU A 90 -7.12 -8.60 18.75
N ALA A 91 -6.03 -9.29 18.41
CA ALA A 91 -6.08 -10.55 17.68
C ALA A 91 -6.95 -11.61 18.38
N ARG A 92 -6.78 -11.76 19.70
CA ARG A 92 -7.60 -12.66 20.52
C ARG A 92 -9.04 -12.19 20.65
N HIS A 93 -9.25 -10.89 20.83
CA HIS A 93 -10.59 -10.31 20.96
C HIS A 93 -11.45 -10.57 19.73
N PHE A 94 -10.87 -10.43 18.53
CA PHE A 94 -11.54 -10.71 17.26
C PHE A 94 -11.44 -12.18 16.82
N GLU A 95 -10.88 -13.06 17.66
CA GLU A 95 -10.66 -14.49 17.36
C GLU A 95 -9.96 -14.75 16.02
N SER A 96 -9.14 -13.79 15.56
CA SER A 96 -8.51 -13.86 14.24
C SER A 96 -7.16 -14.56 14.32
N THR A 97 -7.04 -15.69 13.62
CA THR A 97 -5.77 -16.41 13.45
C THR A 97 -4.88 -15.83 12.35
N ARG A 98 -5.39 -14.86 11.58
CA ARG A 98 -4.66 -14.22 10.48
C ARG A 98 -3.77 -13.07 10.94
N VAL A 99 -4.07 -12.47 12.09
CA VAL A 99 -3.28 -11.37 12.65
C VAL A 99 -1.92 -11.89 13.10
N ARG A 100 -0.87 -11.26 12.59
CA ARG A 100 0.54 -11.57 12.86
C ARG A 100 1.14 -10.51 13.75
N GLY A 101 1.26 -10.79 15.05
CA GLY A 101 1.69 -9.84 16.07
C GLY A 101 3.12 -9.31 15.87
N GLU A 102 3.96 -10.00 15.11
CA GLU A 102 5.31 -9.57 14.75
C GLU A 102 5.35 -8.48 13.67
N LEU A 103 4.27 -8.30 12.91
CA LEU A 103 4.20 -7.29 11.87
C LEU A 103 3.72 -5.95 12.42
N THR A 104 4.35 -4.87 11.99
CA THR A 104 3.92 -3.51 12.34
C THR A 104 2.48 -3.28 11.86
N PRO A 105 1.55 -2.87 12.76
CA PRO A 105 0.18 -2.55 12.38
C PRO A 105 0.13 -1.32 11.46
N ARG A 106 -0.98 -1.19 10.74
CA ARG A 106 -1.24 -0.13 9.76
C ARG A 106 -2.44 0.69 10.19
N VAL A 107 -2.37 2.00 10.00
CA VAL A 107 -3.48 2.94 10.18
C VAL A 107 -3.76 3.62 8.84
N LEU A 108 -5.01 3.58 8.41
CA LEU A 108 -5.48 4.21 7.19
C LEU A 108 -6.33 5.42 7.57
N LEU A 109 -5.86 6.60 7.23
CA LEU A 109 -6.68 7.81 7.28
C LEU A 109 -7.45 7.92 5.97
N VAL A 110 -8.78 7.94 6.05
CA VAL A 110 -9.67 8.05 4.89
C VAL A 110 -10.43 9.36 4.95
N ALA A 111 -10.50 10.09 3.83
CA ALA A 111 -11.29 11.32 3.70
C ALA A 111 -11.76 11.47 2.24
N GLU A 112 -12.75 12.32 1.94
CA GLU A 112 -13.09 12.63 0.53
C GLU A 112 -11.97 13.41 -0.20
N GLY A 113 -11.11 14.08 0.56
CA GLY A 113 -9.93 14.78 0.08
C GLY A 113 -9.12 15.32 1.25
N PHE A 114 -7.82 15.52 1.07
CA PHE A 114 -6.95 16.08 2.11
C PHE A 114 -6.40 17.45 1.73
N SER A 115 -6.28 18.34 2.72
CA SER A 115 -5.55 19.59 2.54
C SER A 115 -4.08 19.31 2.24
N ARG A 116 -3.48 20.10 1.34
CA ARG A 116 -2.06 19.97 0.98
C ARG A 116 -1.14 19.97 2.21
N LYS A 117 -1.42 20.86 3.18
CA LYS A 117 -0.65 20.97 4.42
C LYS A 117 -0.69 19.69 5.25
N LEU A 118 -1.84 19.02 5.32
CA LEU A 118 -1.98 17.74 6.01
C LEU A 118 -1.21 16.65 5.26
N ILE A 119 -1.36 16.55 3.94
CA ILE A 119 -0.60 15.56 3.15
C ILE A 119 0.91 15.75 3.35
N GLU A 120 1.42 16.98 3.22
CA GLU A 120 2.85 17.31 3.43
C GLU A 120 3.36 16.89 4.82
N ARG A 121 2.53 16.99 5.86
CA ARG A 121 2.86 16.55 7.22
C ARG A 121 2.84 15.04 7.40
N MET A 122 2.04 14.35 6.60
CA MET A 122 1.91 12.89 6.65
C MET A 122 2.95 12.18 5.78
N VAL A 123 3.59 12.87 4.82
CA VAL A 123 4.65 12.27 3.97
C VAL A 123 5.72 11.53 4.78
N PRO A 124 6.27 12.07 5.88
CA PRO A 124 7.27 11.36 6.69
C PRO A 124 6.72 10.11 7.42
N LEU A 125 5.40 9.98 7.53
CA LEU A 125 4.72 8.85 8.17
C LEU A 125 4.27 7.78 7.16
N ALA A 126 4.17 8.14 5.88
CA ALA A 126 3.81 7.24 4.79
C ALA A 126 4.76 6.04 4.75
N GLY A 127 4.22 4.82 4.70
CA GLY A 127 5.01 3.59 4.76
C GLY A 127 5.56 3.20 6.15
N HIS A 128 5.43 4.06 7.16
CA HIS A 128 5.81 3.75 8.55
C HIS A 128 4.63 3.29 9.42
N GLY A 129 3.60 2.74 8.78
CA GLY A 129 2.40 2.25 9.41
C GLY A 129 1.23 3.24 9.41
N VAL A 130 1.36 4.40 8.76
CA VAL A 130 0.24 5.31 8.51
C VAL A 130 0.16 5.65 7.05
N ASP A 131 -1.01 5.50 6.43
CA ASP A 131 -1.24 5.85 5.03
C ASP A 131 -2.53 6.67 4.87
N LEU A 132 -2.54 7.53 3.86
CA LEU A 132 -3.69 8.36 3.52
C LEU A 132 -4.39 7.80 2.28
N PHE A 133 -5.72 7.77 2.31
CA PHE A 133 -6.55 7.40 1.18
C PHE A 133 -7.70 8.38 1.00
N GLU A 134 -7.86 8.85 -0.23
CA GLU A 134 -9.02 9.63 -0.62
C GLU A 134 -10.13 8.69 -1.11
N LEU A 135 -11.31 8.81 -0.50
CA LEU A 135 -12.52 8.14 -0.95
C LEU A 135 -13.04 8.87 -2.20
N ARG A 136 -13.04 8.18 -3.33
CA ARG A 136 -13.47 8.74 -4.61
C ARG A 136 -14.71 8.00 -5.08
N GLU A 137 -15.64 8.75 -5.67
CA GLU A 137 -16.87 8.22 -6.25
C GLU A 137 -16.94 8.52 -7.75
N LEU A 138 -17.27 7.52 -8.55
CA LEU A 138 -17.48 7.59 -10.00
C LEU A 138 -18.93 7.24 -10.23
N ARG A 139 -19.69 8.24 -10.69
CA ARG A 139 -21.09 8.09 -11.06
C ARG A 139 -21.19 8.03 -12.58
N THR A 140 -21.74 6.92 -13.07
CA THR A 140 -22.28 6.80 -14.42
C THR A 140 -23.80 6.90 -14.37
N ARG A 141 -24.48 6.88 -15.52
CA ARG A 141 -25.96 6.86 -15.55
C ARG A 141 -26.56 5.63 -14.88
N GLU A 142 -25.82 4.52 -14.85
CA GLU A 142 -26.32 3.21 -14.41
C GLU A 142 -25.77 2.79 -13.05
N ARG A 143 -24.62 3.33 -12.64
CA ARG A 143 -23.92 2.86 -11.45
C ARG A 143 -23.09 3.96 -10.78
N ALA A 144 -23.09 3.95 -9.45
CA ALA A 144 -22.08 4.62 -8.63
C ALA A 144 -21.08 3.57 -8.13
N THR A 145 -19.79 3.84 -8.27
CA THR A 145 -18.72 3.00 -7.71
C THR A 145 -17.81 3.86 -6.87
N THR A 146 -17.44 3.36 -5.69
CA THR A 146 -16.54 4.01 -4.75
C THR A 146 -15.23 3.25 -4.72
N TRP A 147 -14.09 3.94 -4.69
CA TRP A 147 -12.77 3.33 -4.51
C TRP A 147 -11.89 4.23 -3.63
N LEU A 148 -10.84 3.64 -3.06
CA LEU A 148 -9.82 4.37 -2.34
C LEU A 148 -8.65 4.68 -3.28
N ALA A 149 -8.35 5.96 -3.46
CA ALA A 149 -7.14 6.41 -4.12
C ALA A 149 -6.12 6.77 -3.04
N ALA A 150 -4.90 6.22 -3.09
CA ALA A 150 -3.86 6.65 -2.15
C ALA A 150 -3.70 8.18 -2.26
N ALA A 151 -3.83 8.89 -1.14
CA ALA A 151 -3.52 10.31 -1.07
C ALA A 151 -2.01 10.42 -1.11
N GLN A 152 -1.46 10.30 -2.29
CA GLN A 152 -0.08 10.69 -2.49
C GLN A 152 -0.04 12.19 -2.19
N PRO A 153 1.07 12.72 -1.62
CA PRO A 153 1.40 14.09 -1.95
C PRO A 153 1.18 14.17 -3.44
N ILE A 154 0.26 15.04 -3.85
CA ILE A 154 0.24 15.47 -5.22
C ILE A 154 1.63 16.10 -5.33
N GLU A 155 2.63 15.29 -5.68
CA GLU A 155 3.81 15.69 -6.43
C GLU A 155 3.22 16.13 -7.76
N SER A 156 2.51 17.24 -7.66
CA SER A 156 2.00 17.98 -8.75
C SER A 156 3.24 18.62 -9.30
N ALA A 157 3.81 17.85 -10.21
CA ALA A 157 4.03 18.34 -11.56
C ALA A 157 2.93 19.31 -12.06
N ALA A 158 1.72 19.43 -11.46
CA ALA A 158 0.77 20.51 -11.75
C ALA A 158 1.02 21.84 -11.00
N GLY A 159 2.15 22.02 -10.31
CA GLY A 159 2.56 23.35 -9.83
C GLY A 159 3.96 23.73 -10.28
N ALA A 160 4.92 22.81 -10.14
CA ALA A 160 6.24 23.01 -10.69
C ALA A 160 6.23 22.45 -12.12
N PRO A 161 6.52 23.28 -13.14
CA PRO A 161 6.63 22.77 -14.51
C PRO A 161 7.65 21.63 -14.54
N PRO A 162 7.38 20.55 -15.28
CA PRO A 162 8.36 19.48 -15.46
C PRO A 162 9.67 20.11 -15.94
N ILE A 163 10.77 19.69 -15.31
CA ILE A 163 12.11 20.13 -15.70
C ILE A 163 12.76 19.05 -16.58
N SER A 164 13.85 19.39 -17.26
CA SER A 164 14.64 18.36 -17.91
C SER A 164 15.33 17.48 -16.87
N GLU A 165 15.52 16.19 -17.20
CA GLU A 165 16.33 15.26 -16.39
C GLU A 165 17.73 15.84 -16.12
N GLU A 166 18.32 16.52 -17.10
CA GLU A 166 19.62 17.20 -16.96
C GLU A 166 19.60 18.26 -15.86
N THR A 167 18.50 19.00 -15.70
CA THR A 167 18.35 19.99 -14.64
C THR A 167 18.29 19.31 -13.26
N PHE A 168 17.55 18.20 -13.14
CA PHE A 168 17.52 17.40 -11.91
C PHE A 168 18.91 16.87 -11.55
N VAL A 169 19.59 16.23 -12.51
CA VAL A 169 20.93 15.64 -12.35
C VAL A 169 21.98 16.71 -11.99
N SER A 170 21.88 17.90 -12.56
CA SER A 170 22.80 19.01 -12.29
C SER A 170 22.66 19.57 -10.87
N ALA A 171 21.48 19.43 -10.25
CA ALA A 171 21.24 19.84 -8.87
C ALA A 171 21.78 18.84 -7.82
N LEU A 172 22.20 17.64 -8.25
CA LEU A 172 22.78 16.63 -7.36
C LEU A 172 24.27 16.89 -7.10
N ASP A 173 24.73 16.45 -5.93
CA ASP A 173 26.16 16.32 -5.61
C ASP A 173 26.89 15.46 -6.65
N PRO A 174 28.18 15.74 -6.97
CA PRO A 174 28.91 15.06 -8.03
C PRO A 174 28.89 13.53 -7.94
N ARG A 175 28.99 12.99 -6.71
CA ARG A 175 28.95 11.54 -6.46
C ARG A 175 27.57 10.93 -6.78
N LEU A 176 26.49 11.62 -6.41
CA LEU A 176 25.13 11.14 -6.65
C LEU A 176 24.71 11.31 -8.11
N ARG A 177 25.30 12.31 -8.79
CA ARG A 177 25.11 12.57 -10.21
C ARG A 177 25.46 11.35 -11.07
N GLU A 178 26.56 10.68 -10.78
CA GLU A 178 26.99 9.48 -11.50
C GLU A 178 25.96 8.35 -11.37
N ILE A 179 25.44 8.12 -10.16
CA ILE A 179 24.42 7.09 -9.90
C ILE A 179 23.12 7.43 -10.63
N ALA A 180 22.64 8.67 -10.53
CA ALA A 180 21.41 9.12 -11.20
C ALA A 180 21.52 9.03 -12.73
N CYS A 181 22.64 9.49 -13.31
CA CYS A 181 22.91 9.38 -14.75
C CYS A 181 22.89 7.92 -15.22
N ALA A 182 23.56 7.02 -14.48
CA ALA A 182 23.60 5.60 -14.82
C ALA A 182 22.20 4.97 -14.77
N LEU A 183 21.39 5.30 -13.76
CA LEU A 183 20.01 4.84 -13.65
C LEU A 183 19.14 5.35 -14.80
N LEU A 184 19.15 6.65 -15.06
CA LEU A 184 18.35 7.25 -16.15
C LEU A 184 18.71 6.65 -17.51
N ALA A 185 20.00 6.47 -17.79
CA ALA A 185 20.47 5.87 -19.02
C ALA A 185 20.02 4.41 -19.18
N LYS A 186 19.96 3.64 -18.08
CA LYS A 186 19.50 2.24 -18.10
C LYS A 186 17.99 2.12 -18.21
N VAL A 187 17.22 2.92 -17.46
CA VAL A 187 15.76 2.88 -17.51
C VAL A 187 15.24 3.29 -18.89
N ARG A 188 15.84 4.31 -19.53
CA ARG A 188 15.52 4.68 -20.92
C ARG A 188 15.76 3.58 -21.95
N ARG A 189 16.63 2.60 -21.65
CA ARG A 189 16.91 1.46 -22.53
C ARG A 189 15.93 0.30 -22.33
N LEU A 190 15.11 0.33 -21.27
CA LEU A 190 14.17 -0.74 -20.99
C LEU A 190 13.10 -0.80 -22.07
N ASP A 191 12.42 0.32 -22.29
CA ASP A 191 11.34 0.42 -23.26
C ASP A 191 11.09 1.90 -23.62
N PRO A 192 10.89 2.24 -24.91
CA PRO A 192 10.61 3.62 -25.33
C PRO A 192 9.27 4.17 -24.82
N GLU A 193 8.33 3.32 -24.38
CA GLU A 193 7.04 3.73 -23.81
C GLU A 193 7.13 4.06 -22.30
N VAL A 194 8.30 3.92 -21.69
CA VAL A 194 8.51 4.37 -20.31
C VAL A 194 8.55 5.90 -20.26
N GLU A 195 7.50 6.48 -19.70
CA GLU A 195 7.39 7.91 -19.43
C GLU A 195 8.31 8.30 -18.27
N VAL A 196 9.09 9.36 -18.47
CA VAL A 196 9.95 9.95 -17.44
C VAL A 196 9.40 11.31 -17.05
N VAL A 197 9.11 11.51 -15.77
CA VAL A 197 8.64 12.79 -15.23
C VAL A 197 9.66 13.29 -14.22
N ALA A 198 10.36 14.37 -14.57
CA ALA A 198 11.38 14.98 -13.71
C ALA A 198 10.86 16.29 -13.08
N THR A 199 11.11 16.43 -11.79
CA THR A 199 10.91 17.64 -10.99
C THR A 199 12.24 18.08 -10.39
N ARG A 200 12.26 19.22 -9.69
CA ARG A 200 13.48 19.67 -8.98
C ARG A 200 13.97 18.69 -7.92
N ARG A 201 13.10 17.81 -7.41
CA ARG A 201 13.41 16.90 -6.31
C ARG A 201 13.33 15.43 -6.70
N SER A 202 12.63 15.07 -7.76
CA SER A 202 12.38 13.67 -8.08
C SER A 202 12.45 13.40 -9.58
N VAL A 203 12.78 12.16 -9.92
CA VAL A 203 12.50 11.60 -11.25
C VAL A 203 11.66 10.34 -11.04
N ALA A 204 10.48 10.33 -11.64
CA ALA A 204 9.57 9.20 -11.60
C ALA A 204 9.46 8.55 -12.98
N TRP A 205 9.34 7.22 -12.98
CA TRP A 205 9.14 6.41 -14.17
C TRP A 205 7.75 5.80 -14.17
N ARG A 206 7.07 5.85 -15.31
CA ARG A 206 5.74 5.26 -15.52
C ARG A 206 5.71 4.46 -16.81
N HIS A 207 4.82 3.48 -16.86
CA HIS A 207 4.51 2.74 -18.08
C HIS A 207 3.00 2.64 -18.22
N ALA A 208 2.44 3.14 -19.33
CA ALA A 208 1.00 3.26 -19.54
C ALA A 208 0.28 3.95 -18.35
N GLY A 209 0.87 5.03 -17.84
CA GLY A 209 0.36 5.77 -16.67
C GLY A 209 0.55 5.09 -15.30
N GLN A 210 0.98 3.82 -15.25
CA GLN A 210 1.23 3.09 -14.01
C GLN A 210 2.64 3.37 -13.47
N PRO A 211 2.82 3.58 -12.15
CA PRO A 211 4.14 3.84 -11.58
C PRO A 211 5.04 2.59 -11.63
N LEU A 212 6.28 2.78 -12.07
CA LEU A 212 7.35 1.79 -11.99
C LEU A 212 8.24 2.02 -10.75
N GLY A 213 8.62 3.28 -10.55
CA GLY A 213 9.45 3.69 -9.42
C GLY A 213 9.83 5.16 -9.52
N ARG A 214 10.57 5.64 -8.54
CA ARG A 214 11.14 6.99 -8.53
C ARG A 214 12.48 7.03 -7.80
N ILE A 215 13.29 8.02 -8.15
CA ILE A 215 14.38 8.51 -7.32
C ILE A 215 14.07 9.92 -6.84
N GLU A 216 14.48 10.25 -5.63
CA GLU A 216 14.23 11.54 -5.00
C GLU A 216 15.50 12.05 -4.30
N ASN A 217 15.82 13.32 -4.50
CA ASN A 217 16.85 14.03 -3.76
C ASN A 217 16.21 14.73 -2.55
N ASN A 218 16.54 14.24 -1.36
CA ASN A 218 16.10 14.81 -0.10
C ASN A 218 17.33 15.13 0.76
N ASP A 219 17.52 16.41 1.09
CA ASP A 219 18.63 16.92 1.90
C ASP A 219 20.02 16.45 1.44
N GLY A 220 20.26 16.46 0.12
CA GLY A 220 21.55 16.05 -0.47
C GLY A 220 21.79 14.55 -0.47
N ARG A 221 20.74 13.75 -0.20
CA ARG A 221 20.79 12.29 -0.31
C ARG A 221 19.80 11.83 -1.38
N LEU A 222 20.23 10.84 -2.15
CA LEU A 222 19.39 10.24 -3.18
C LEU A 222 18.70 9.00 -2.59
N TYR A 223 17.39 8.95 -2.70
CA TYR A 223 16.57 7.82 -2.30
C TYR A 223 15.87 7.22 -3.53
N SER A 224 15.54 5.95 -3.47
CA SER A 224 14.79 5.23 -4.49
C SER A 224 13.59 4.53 -3.88
N ALA A 225 12.49 4.44 -4.63
CA ALA A 225 11.32 3.67 -4.25
C ALA A 225 10.73 3.00 -5.50
N ALA A 226 10.65 1.67 -5.49
CA ALA A 226 10.00 0.89 -6.55
C ALA A 226 8.51 0.69 -6.21
N ALA A 227 7.64 0.78 -7.22
CA ALA A 227 6.23 0.46 -7.07
C ALA A 227 6.01 -1.07 -7.02
N PRO A 228 4.94 -1.56 -6.38
CA PRO A 228 3.93 -0.81 -5.63
C PRO A 228 4.29 -0.58 -4.17
N ARG A 229 5.36 -1.21 -3.66
CA ARG A 229 5.65 -1.23 -2.21
C ARG A 229 6.12 0.12 -1.66
N HIS A 230 6.64 0.99 -2.52
CA HIS A 230 7.16 2.31 -2.14
C HIS A 230 8.20 2.27 -1.00
N ASP A 231 8.89 1.13 -0.82
CA ASP A 231 9.95 0.98 0.17
C ASP A 231 11.10 1.90 -0.21
N THR A 232 11.23 3.01 0.52
CA THR A 232 12.28 4.00 0.29
C THR A 232 13.63 3.47 0.75
N ARG A 233 14.62 3.50 -0.14
CA ARG A 233 16.01 3.07 0.14
C ARG A 233 17.00 4.13 -0.30
N ALA A 234 18.04 4.37 0.50
CA ALA A 234 19.12 5.27 0.13
C ALA A 234 19.96 4.67 -1.02
N LEU A 235 20.36 5.52 -1.97
CA LEU A 235 21.26 5.20 -3.08
C LEU A 235 22.65 5.79 -2.81
N GLU A 236 23.48 5.05 -2.07
CA GLU A 236 24.81 5.53 -1.65
C GLU A 236 25.94 5.01 -2.56
N SER A 237 25.64 3.99 -3.36
CA SER A 237 26.58 3.29 -4.23
C SER A 237 25.94 2.87 -5.56
N ALA A 238 26.78 2.52 -6.54
CA ALA A 238 26.32 1.94 -7.80
C ALA A 238 25.54 0.62 -7.58
N GLY A 239 25.94 -0.19 -6.58
CA GLY A 239 25.26 -1.44 -6.24
C GLY A 239 23.84 -1.24 -5.71
N ASP A 240 23.57 -0.11 -5.04
CA ASP A 240 22.20 0.26 -4.65
C ASP A 240 21.36 0.59 -5.88
N GLY A 241 21.96 1.28 -6.85
CA GLY A 241 21.34 1.56 -8.15
C GLY A 241 20.98 0.28 -8.92
N GLU A 242 21.87 -0.72 -8.98
CA GLU A 242 21.55 -1.99 -9.64
C GLU A 242 20.40 -2.73 -8.96
N ARG A 243 20.39 -2.79 -7.63
CA ARG A 243 19.29 -3.42 -6.87
C ARG A 243 17.96 -2.72 -7.07
N PHE A 244 17.97 -1.40 -7.17
CA PHE A 244 16.77 -0.63 -7.50
C PHE A 244 16.31 -0.91 -8.94
N LEU A 245 17.23 -0.97 -9.91
CA LEU A 245 16.90 -1.29 -11.29
C LEU A 245 16.31 -2.69 -11.44
N GLU A 246 16.83 -3.69 -10.72
CA GLU A 246 16.28 -5.04 -10.70
C GLU A 246 14.84 -5.05 -10.17
N ALA A 247 14.55 -4.30 -9.10
CA ALA A 247 13.20 -4.15 -8.58
C ALA A 247 12.26 -3.45 -9.59
N LEU A 248 12.75 -2.41 -10.27
CA LEU A 248 12.00 -1.68 -11.30
C LEU A 248 11.70 -2.57 -12.50
N LEU A 249 12.66 -3.39 -12.93
CA LEU A 249 12.52 -4.41 -13.98
C LEU A 249 11.49 -5.48 -13.61
N GLY A 250 11.55 -6.01 -12.39
CA GLY A 250 10.55 -6.96 -11.89
C GLY A 250 9.14 -6.38 -12.00
N ARG A 251 8.97 -5.12 -11.57
CA ARG A 251 7.69 -4.42 -11.70
C ARG A 251 7.26 -4.20 -13.14
N PHE A 252 8.19 -3.84 -14.02
CA PHE A 252 7.90 -3.65 -15.44
C PHE A 252 7.41 -4.95 -16.09
N VAL A 253 8.06 -6.08 -15.80
CA VAL A 253 7.64 -7.41 -16.30
C VAL A 253 6.27 -7.81 -15.76
N GLU A 254 5.96 -7.54 -14.49
CA GLU A 254 4.62 -7.76 -13.93
C GLU A 254 3.53 -7.01 -14.71
N LEU A 255 3.77 -5.73 -15.02
CA LEU A 255 2.82 -4.90 -15.76
C LEU A 255 2.60 -5.42 -17.19
N LEU A 256 3.67 -5.88 -17.87
CA LEU A 256 3.55 -6.50 -19.19
C LEU A 256 2.79 -7.83 -19.13
N GLY A 257 3.02 -8.64 -18.11
CA GLY A 257 2.32 -9.92 -17.90
C GLY A 257 0.82 -9.75 -17.66
N HIS A 258 0.40 -8.68 -16.99
CA HIS A 258 -1.01 -8.36 -16.80
C HIS A 258 -1.68 -7.71 -18.03
N GLY A 259 -0.91 -7.03 -18.89
CA GLY A 259 -1.41 -6.44 -20.13
C GLY A 259 -1.76 -7.45 -21.22
N ALA A 260 -1.10 -8.61 -21.25
CA ALA A 260 -1.31 -9.63 -22.28
C ALA A 260 -2.69 -10.33 -22.24
N SER A 261 -3.51 -10.11 -21.20
CA SER A 261 -4.86 -10.68 -21.10
C SER A 261 -5.99 -9.74 -21.54
N VAL A 262 -5.68 -8.51 -21.97
CA VAL A 262 -6.69 -7.60 -22.50
C VAL A 262 -6.90 -7.88 -23.99
N SER A 263 -7.87 -8.77 -24.23
CA SER A 263 -8.77 -8.81 -25.39
C SER A 263 -8.18 -8.27 -26.70
N ARG A 264 -7.68 -9.19 -27.53
CA ARG A 264 -7.73 -9.03 -28.98
C ARG A 264 -9.21 -9.00 -29.34
N ALA A 265 -9.82 -7.80 -29.38
CA ALA A 265 -11.09 -7.62 -30.05
C ALA A 265 -10.88 -8.14 -31.49
N GLU A 266 -11.52 -9.26 -31.79
CA GLU A 266 -11.63 -9.77 -33.15
C GLU A 266 -12.12 -8.61 -34.02
N PRO A 267 -11.45 -8.30 -35.15
CA PRO A 267 -12.11 -7.51 -36.16
C PRO A 267 -13.35 -8.30 -36.60
N ASP A 268 -14.52 -7.66 -36.53
CA ASP A 268 -15.76 -8.15 -37.12
C ASP A 268 -15.49 -8.60 -38.56
N ASP A 269 -15.30 -9.91 -38.75
CA ASP A 269 -15.18 -10.50 -40.06
C ASP A 269 -16.58 -10.91 -40.53
N VAL A 270 -16.90 -10.37 -41.68
CA VAL A 270 -18.21 -10.43 -42.34
C VAL A 270 -18.51 -11.89 -42.66
N SER A 271 -19.44 -12.48 -41.91
CA SER A 271 -19.98 -13.81 -42.19
C SER A 271 -20.73 -13.83 -43.54
N ALA A 272 -20.14 -14.52 -44.52
CA ALA A 272 -20.82 -15.05 -45.68
C ALA A 272 -20.67 -16.59 -45.74
N ASN A 273 -21.72 -17.27 -45.29
CA ASN A 273 -22.36 -18.46 -45.86
C ASN A 273 -21.58 -19.75 -46.28
N LEU A 274 -22.06 -20.85 -45.68
CA LEU A 274 -22.29 -22.23 -46.20
C LEU A 274 -21.17 -23.31 -45.99
N PRO A 275 -21.46 -24.64 -46.10
CA PRO A 275 -21.98 -25.48 -45.00
C PRO A 275 -21.35 -26.91 -44.89
N VAL A 276 -21.68 -27.62 -43.78
CA VAL A 276 -21.84 -29.09 -43.57
C VAL A 276 -20.78 -30.09 -44.06
N GLY A 277 -20.30 -30.94 -43.13
CA GLY A 277 -19.76 -32.27 -43.49
C GLY A 277 -19.08 -33.13 -42.40
N LEU A 278 -19.88 -33.90 -41.65
CA LEU A 278 -19.65 -35.23 -41.06
C LEU A 278 -18.37 -35.60 -40.25
N ALA A 279 -18.62 -35.85 -38.95
CA ALA A 279 -18.53 -37.14 -38.23
C ALA A 279 -17.19 -37.89 -37.96
N ALA A 280 -16.97 -38.10 -36.65
CA ALA A 280 -16.79 -39.40 -35.96
C ALA A 280 -15.43 -39.69 -35.27
N SER A 281 -15.57 -39.92 -33.96
CA SER A 281 -15.03 -41.05 -33.18
C SER A 281 -13.52 -41.19 -32.95
N ALA A 282 -13.09 -41.08 -31.68
CA ALA A 282 -12.71 -42.24 -30.86
C ALA A 282 -12.05 -41.79 -29.53
N ALA A 283 -12.31 -42.57 -28.48
CA ALA A 283 -11.86 -42.40 -27.11
C ALA A 283 -10.43 -42.91 -26.86
N PHE A 284 -9.71 -42.30 -25.92
CA PHE A 284 -8.63 -42.84 -25.07
C PHE A 284 -8.27 -41.68 -24.09
N GLY A 285 -8.24 -41.76 -22.76
CA GLY A 285 -8.05 -42.89 -21.87
C GLY A 285 -6.61 -42.93 -21.33
N ALA A 286 -6.20 -41.96 -20.49
CA ALA A 286 -5.04 -42.12 -19.59
C ALA A 286 -5.04 -41.05 -18.48
N ALA A 287 -4.94 -41.51 -17.23
CA ALA A 287 -4.81 -40.70 -16.02
C ALA A 287 -3.40 -40.13 -15.84
N PRO A 288 -3.22 -38.97 -15.17
CA PRO A 288 -1.90 -38.48 -14.81
C PRO A 288 -1.35 -39.18 -13.56
N THR A 289 -0.18 -39.78 -13.71
CA THR A 289 0.71 -40.28 -12.66
C THR A 289 1.10 -39.16 -11.70
N ALA A 290 0.77 -39.31 -10.41
CA ALA A 290 1.22 -38.43 -9.35
C ALA A 290 2.71 -38.64 -9.05
N LEU A 291 3.52 -37.60 -9.29
CA LEU A 291 4.90 -37.52 -8.80
C LEU A 291 4.88 -37.17 -7.30
N ARG A 292 5.18 -38.17 -6.45
CA ARG A 292 5.52 -37.96 -5.04
C ARG A 292 6.95 -37.42 -4.95
N PHE A 293 7.11 -36.21 -4.42
CA PHE A 293 8.38 -35.71 -3.92
C PHE A 293 8.51 -36.09 -2.44
N ASP A 294 9.39 -37.04 -2.13
CA ASP A 294 9.89 -37.25 -0.77
C ASP A 294 10.93 -36.18 -0.47
N ALA A 295 10.60 -35.24 0.42
CA ALA A 295 11.56 -34.31 0.99
C ALA A 295 12.20 -34.92 2.25
N PRO A 296 13.53 -34.85 2.43
CA PRO A 296 14.20 -35.38 3.60
C PRO A 296 13.89 -34.57 4.87
N ARG A 297 13.48 -35.28 5.92
CA ARG A 297 13.35 -34.77 7.30
C ARG A 297 14.71 -34.26 7.80
N PRO A 298 14.87 -32.98 8.18
CA PRO A 298 16.05 -32.55 8.91
C PRO A 298 16.00 -33.09 10.35
N ALA A 299 17.12 -33.70 10.74
CA ALA A 299 17.38 -34.24 12.06
C ALA A 299 17.32 -33.13 13.13
N GLY A 300 16.77 -33.50 14.30
CA GLY A 300 16.48 -32.58 15.40
C GLY A 300 17.70 -31.83 15.93
N ALA A 301 17.61 -30.51 15.94
CA ALA A 301 18.43 -29.65 16.76
C ALA A 301 17.89 -29.66 18.20
N LYS A 302 18.71 -30.12 19.15
CA LYS A 302 18.46 -29.97 20.58
C LYS A 302 18.55 -28.49 20.94
N LEU A 303 17.42 -27.88 21.28
CA LEU A 303 17.38 -26.57 21.92
C LEU A 303 18.01 -26.70 23.31
N GLY A 304 19.16 -26.06 23.50
CA GLY A 304 19.79 -25.90 24.80
C GLY A 304 18.95 -24.98 25.68
N ALA A 305 18.80 -25.36 26.94
CA ALA A 305 18.10 -24.58 27.95
C ALA A 305 18.77 -23.21 28.14
N THR A 306 17.98 -22.15 28.06
CA THR A 306 18.36 -20.81 28.50
C THR A 306 18.47 -20.81 30.04
N PRO A 307 19.54 -20.26 30.62
CA PRO A 307 19.63 -20.08 32.06
C PRO A 307 18.59 -19.03 32.50
N SER A 308 17.71 -19.43 33.42
CA SER A 308 16.82 -18.53 34.15
C SER A 308 17.66 -17.66 35.10
N LEU A 309 17.63 -16.34 34.92
CA LEU A 309 18.15 -15.40 35.93
C LEU A 309 17.41 -15.64 37.25
N THR A 310 18.17 -15.70 38.33
CA THR A 310 17.62 -15.82 39.68
C THR A 310 16.99 -14.50 40.11
N GLN A 311 15.92 -14.56 40.91
CA GLN A 311 15.18 -13.40 41.41
C GLN A 311 16.09 -12.32 42.01
N ASP A 312 17.20 -12.72 42.63
CA ASP A 312 18.19 -11.82 43.23
C ASP A 312 18.90 -10.90 42.21
N GLU A 313 19.00 -11.30 40.94
CA GLU A 313 19.57 -10.46 39.86
C GLU A 313 18.56 -9.42 39.35
N TYR A 314 17.26 -9.66 39.55
CA TYR A 314 16.20 -8.74 39.16
C TYR A 314 16.08 -7.57 40.15
N ASP A 315 16.27 -7.84 41.44
CA ASP A 315 16.14 -6.83 42.50
C ASP A 315 17.32 -5.84 42.50
N ALA A 316 18.53 -6.27 42.13
CA ALA A 316 19.70 -5.40 42.01
C ALA A 316 19.58 -4.35 40.89
N PHE A 317 18.73 -4.59 39.88
CA PHE A 317 18.58 -3.67 38.75
C PHE A 317 17.64 -2.50 39.03
N HIS A 318 16.80 -2.60 40.07
CA HIS A 318 15.80 -1.58 40.42
C HIS A 318 16.23 -0.60 41.52
N GLU A 319 17.36 -0.83 42.19
CA GLU A 319 17.86 0.07 43.24
C GLU A 319 18.76 1.22 42.75
N GLN A 320 19.01 1.35 41.43
CA GLN A 320 19.86 2.41 40.86
C GLN A 320 19.09 3.44 39.99
N ARG A 321 17.80 3.65 40.23
CA ARG A 321 17.01 4.68 39.53
C ARG A 321 16.32 5.66 40.47
#